data_AF-A0A7C2QLX9-F1
#
_entry.id   AF-A0A7C2QLX9-F1
#
_cell.length_a   1.000
_cell.length_b   1.000
_cell.length_c   1.000
_cell.angle_alpha   90.00
_cell.angle_beta   90.00
_cell.angle_gamma   90.00
#
_symmetry.space_group_name_H-M   'P 1'
#
loop_
_entity.id
_entity.type
_entity.pdbx_description
1 polymer ?
#
loop_
_entity_poly.entity_id
_entity_poly.type
_entity_poly.pdbx_seq_one_letter_code
_entity_poly.pdbx_strand_id
1 'polypeptide(L)'
;MAFSSYLLRKFFANPGEALRIKRAGDEVRAYAVWKLYEVLEGSGLLAKLQEQPWWSFGDRDLARVVCDTLVAEGLADRAGDVIRVKRRPQRPAITTREAADFAPVFDRAFLYLPRALETGEKPPQSEVRAEMAKLLDNFATRLEMEVAVEETGL
;
A
#
# COMPACT_ATOMS: atom_id res chain seq x y z
N MET A 1 -5.27 -7.21 -14.18
CA MET A 1 -6.35 -8.13 -14.62
C MET A 1 -6.26 -9.57 -14.08
N ALA A 2 -5.24 -9.96 -13.31
CA ALA A 2 -5.09 -11.35 -12.82
C ALA A 2 -5.77 -11.65 -11.46
N PHE A 3 -5.87 -10.67 -10.56
CA PHE A 3 -6.42 -10.90 -9.21
C PHE A 3 -7.95 -10.99 -9.21
N SER A 4 -8.62 -10.18 -10.02
CA SER A 4 -10.09 -10.17 -10.13
C SER A 4 -10.64 -11.49 -10.67
N SER A 5 -9.93 -12.12 -11.62
CA SER A 5 -10.30 -13.44 -12.16
C SER A 5 -10.02 -14.59 -11.19
N TYR A 6 -8.94 -14.49 -10.40
CA TYR A 6 -8.68 -15.42 -9.29
C TYR A 6 -9.75 -15.34 -8.21
N LEU A 7 -10.10 -14.14 -7.73
CA LEU A 7 -11.15 -13.93 -6.74
C LEU A 7 -12.51 -14.41 -7.24
N LEU A 8 -12.84 -14.20 -8.51
CA LEU A 8 -14.08 -14.71 -9.12
C LEU A 8 -14.12 -16.25 -9.11
N ARG A 9 -13.03 -16.91 -9.49
CA ARG A 9 -12.94 -18.39 -9.47
C ARG A 9 -13.04 -18.93 -8.04
N LYS A 10 -12.30 -18.37 -7.09
CA LYS A 10 -12.40 -18.73 -5.67
C LYS A 10 -13.78 -18.40 -5.09
N PHE A 11 -14.45 -17.33 -5.53
CA PHE A 11 -15.82 -17.03 -5.08
C PHE A 11 -16.83 -18.11 -5.50
N PHE A 12 -16.71 -18.64 -6.73
CA PHE A 12 -17.58 -19.72 -7.18
C PHE A 12 -17.27 -21.07 -6.51
N ALA A 13 -16.03 -21.29 -6.06
CA ALA A 13 -15.63 -22.53 -5.39
C ALA A 13 -15.85 -22.48 -3.85
N ASN A 14 -15.47 -21.37 -3.22
CA ASN A 14 -15.54 -21.12 -1.79
C ASN A 14 -15.80 -19.62 -1.51
N PRO A 15 -17.08 -19.19 -1.48
CA PRO A 15 -17.45 -17.79 -1.30
C PRO A 15 -16.92 -17.17 0.00
N GLY A 16 -16.85 -17.96 1.09
CA GLY A 16 -16.40 -17.49 2.40
C GLY A 16 -14.92 -17.14 2.41
N GLU A 17 -14.09 -17.94 1.77
CA GLU A 17 -12.66 -17.70 1.61
C GLU A 17 -12.39 -16.51 0.68
N ALA A 18 -13.12 -16.42 -0.44
CA ALA A 18 -13.00 -15.27 -1.34
C ALA A 18 -13.37 -13.94 -0.65
N LEU A 19 -14.39 -13.94 0.20
CA LEU A 19 -14.75 -12.77 1.03
C LEU A 19 -13.67 -12.43 2.06
N ARG A 20 -13.03 -13.44 2.67
CA ARG A 20 -11.91 -13.24 3.61
C ARG A 20 -10.70 -12.61 2.90
N ILE A 21 -10.30 -13.15 1.74
CA ILE A 21 -9.18 -12.63 0.95
C ILE A 21 -9.46 -11.19 0.53
N LYS A 22 -10.68 -10.89 0.07
CA LYS A 22 -11.07 -9.53 -0.28
C LYS A 22 -10.99 -8.60 0.93
N ARG A 23 -11.54 -8.99 2.08
CA ARG A 23 -11.50 -8.20 3.32
C ARG A 23 -10.07 -7.91 3.76
N ALA A 24 -9.19 -8.91 3.75
CA ALA A 24 -7.78 -8.73 4.06
C ALA A 24 -7.11 -7.75 3.09
N GLY A 25 -7.36 -7.87 1.79
CA GLY A 25 -6.86 -6.93 0.78
C GLY A 25 -7.36 -5.49 0.98
N ASP A 26 -8.64 -5.33 1.32
CA ASP A 26 -9.24 -4.01 1.60
C ASP A 26 -8.63 -3.39 2.87
N GLU A 27 -8.41 -4.18 3.94
CA GLU A 27 -7.75 -3.73 5.17
C GLU A 27 -6.29 -3.32 4.92
N VAL A 28 -5.54 -4.13 4.16
CA VAL A 28 -4.15 -3.82 3.77
C VAL A 28 -4.08 -2.52 2.97
N ARG A 29 -4.95 -2.36 1.96
CA ARG A 29 -5.00 -1.14 1.15
C ARG A 29 -5.33 0.07 2.01
N ALA A 30 -6.36 -0.02 2.86
CA ALA A 30 -6.74 1.07 3.75
C ALA A 30 -5.59 1.45 4.69
N TYR A 31 -4.84 0.47 5.19
CA TYR A 31 -3.70 0.72 6.09
C TYR A 31 -2.56 1.41 5.34
N ALA A 32 -2.20 0.93 4.15
CA ALA A 32 -1.15 1.51 3.33
C ALA A 32 -1.47 2.97 2.96
N VAL A 33 -2.72 3.26 2.61
CA VAL A 33 -3.19 4.62 2.28
C VAL A 33 -3.16 5.55 3.49
N TRP A 34 -3.65 5.08 4.65
CA TRP A 34 -3.55 5.83 5.90
C TRP A 34 -2.09 6.11 6.27
N LYS A 35 -1.22 5.11 6.18
CA LYS A 35 0.20 5.24 6.53
C LYS A 35 0.96 6.17 5.59
N LEU A 36 0.70 6.07 4.28
CA LEU A 36 1.21 7.01 3.28
C LEU A 36 0.86 8.45 3.65
N TYR A 37 -0.43 8.72 3.93
CA TYR A 37 -0.88 10.05 4.30
C TYR A 37 -0.22 10.53 5.59
N GLU A 38 -0.17 9.68 6.63
CA GLU A 38 0.42 10.02 7.93
C GLU A 38 1.90 10.39 7.81
N VAL A 39 2.67 9.65 7.01
CA VAL A 39 4.09 9.94 6.76
C VAL A 39 4.26 11.25 5.99
N LEU A 40 3.45 11.51 4.95
CA LEU A 40 3.50 12.76 4.19
C LEU A 40 3.12 13.98 5.03
N GLU A 41 2.12 13.83 5.90
CA GLU A 41 1.68 14.87 6.83
C GLU A 41 2.77 15.14 7.88
N GLY A 42 3.28 14.09 8.53
CA GLY A 42 4.29 14.20 9.58
C GLY A 42 5.65 14.72 9.09
N SER A 43 5.98 14.53 7.81
CA SER A 43 7.20 15.07 7.19
C SER A 43 7.03 16.46 6.57
N GLY A 44 5.82 17.03 6.57
CA GLY A 44 5.51 18.30 5.91
C GLY A 44 5.45 18.23 4.38
N LEU A 45 5.66 17.05 3.78
CA LEU A 45 5.60 16.87 2.33
C LEU A 45 4.19 17.07 1.78
N LEU A 46 3.16 16.79 2.58
CA LEU A 46 1.78 17.05 2.19
C LEU A 46 1.51 18.54 1.95
N ALA A 47 2.15 19.44 2.71
CA ALA A 47 2.08 20.88 2.45
C ALA A 47 2.83 21.25 1.17
N LYS A 48 4.07 20.73 1.00
CA LYS A 48 4.86 20.96 -0.20
C LYS A 48 4.15 20.53 -1.48
N LEU A 49 3.45 19.39 -1.49
CA LEU A 49 2.68 18.88 -2.65
C LEU A 49 1.46 19.75 -3.00
N GLN A 50 1.01 20.61 -2.08
CA GLN A 50 -0.08 21.56 -2.34
C GLN A 50 0.44 22.92 -2.85
N GLU A 51 1.69 23.26 -2.54
CA GLU A 51 2.32 24.54 -2.89
C GLU A 51 3.23 24.44 -4.13
N GLN A 52 3.81 23.28 -4.37
CA GLN A 52 4.82 23.06 -5.39
C GLN A 52 4.40 21.94 -6.32
N PRO A 53 4.66 22.08 -7.63
CA PRO A 53 4.27 21.07 -8.58
C PRO A 53 5.08 19.78 -8.38
N TRP A 54 4.46 18.62 -8.58
CA TRP A 54 5.09 17.31 -8.30
C TRP A 54 6.44 17.08 -9.01
N TRP A 55 6.72 17.75 -10.14
CA TRP A 55 8.00 17.64 -10.84
C TRP A 55 9.16 18.44 -10.21
N SER A 56 8.91 19.28 -9.21
CA SER A 56 9.97 20.00 -8.48
C SER A 56 10.68 19.13 -7.43
N PHE A 57 10.12 17.96 -7.13
CA PHE A 57 10.66 17.00 -6.18
C PHE A 57 11.87 16.25 -6.75
N GLY A 58 12.71 15.71 -5.88
CA GLY A 58 13.93 14.97 -6.25
C GLY A 58 13.61 13.72 -7.08
N ASP A 59 12.62 12.94 -6.65
CA ASP A 59 12.05 11.84 -7.45
C ASP A 59 10.66 12.25 -8.00
N ARG A 60 10.66 12.69 -9.27
CA ARG A 60 9.47 13.20 -9.96
C ARG A 60 8.42 12.11 -10.21
N ASP A 61 8.87 10.90 -10.53
CA ASP A 61 7.98 9.79 -10.83
C ASP A 61 7.29 9.33 -9.55
N LEU A 62 8.05 9.23 -8.46
CA LEU A 62 7.50 8.92 -7.14
C LEU A 62 6.52 10.00 -6.67
N ALA A 63 6.87 11.28 -6.81
CA ALA A 63 5.98 12.38 -6.46
C ALA A 63 4.66 12.34 -7.25
N ARG A 64 4.73 12.06 -8.56
CA ARG A 64 3.55 11.86 -9.39
C ARG A 64 2.70 10.68 -8.91
N VAL A 65 3.31 9.53 -8.63
CA VAL A 65 2.60 8.34 -8.13
C VAL A 65 1.91 8.63 -6.80
N VAL A 66 2.56 9.36 -5.89
CA VAL A 66 1.97 9.79 -4.62
C VAL A 66 0.75 10.68 -4.86
N CYS A 67 0.86 11.70 -5.72
CA CYS A 67 -0.25 12.57 -6.09
C CYS A 67 -1.41 11.77 -6.70
N ASP A 68 -1.12 10.90 -7.65
CA ASP A 68 -2.11 10.05 -8.33
C ASP A 68 -2.81 9.12 -7.33
N THR A 69 -2.07 8.56 -6.37
CA THR A 69 -2.61 7.70 -5.30
C THR A 69 -3.55 8.48 -4.38
N LEU A 70 -3.14 9.67 -3.92
CA LEU A 70 -3.99 10.50 -3.05
C LEU A 70 -5.31 10.91 -3.75
N VAL A 71 -5.26 11.15 -5.06
CA VAL A 71 -6.46 11.46 -5.86
C VAL A 71 -7.32 10.21 -6.06
N ALA A 72 -6.72 9.07 -6.42
CA ALA A 72 -7.44 7.81 -6.66
C ALA A 72 -8.18 7.30 -5.41
N GLU A 73 -7.63 7.55 -4.21
CA GLU A 73 -8.25 7.20 -2.92
C GLU A 73 -9.24 8.28 -2.40
N GLY A 74 -9.45 9.36 -3.17
CA GLY A 74 -10.35 10.45 -2.83
C GLY A 74 -9.91 11.22 -1.58
N LEU A 75 -8.60 11.31 -1.34
CA LEU A 75 -8.01 12.10 -0.25
C LEU A 75 -7.68 13.52 -0.69
N ALA A 76 -7.44 13.72 -1.99
CA ALA A 76 -7.14 15.01 -2.60
C ALA A 76 -7.80 15.16 -3.97
N ASP A 77 -7.90 16.39 -4.45
CA ASP A 77 -8.22 16.72 -5.84
C ASP A 77 -6.98 17.15 -6.60
N ARG A 78 -6.97 16.89 -7.91
CA ARG A 78 -5.95 17.43 -8.82
C ARG A 78 -6.22 18.90 -9.09
N ALA A 79 -5.21 19.76 -8.91
CA ALA A 79 -5.28 21.18 -9.23
C ALA A 79 -4.08 21.55 -10.11
N GLY A 80 -4.17 21.23 -11.39
CA GLY A 80 -3.01 21.25 -12.29
C GLY A 80 -1.97 20.25 -11.80
N ASP A 81 -0.84 20.77 -11.36
CA ASP A 81 0.35 19.98 -10.99
C ASP A 81 0.62 19.95 -9.50
N VAL A 82 -0.27 20.56 -8.73
CA VAL A 82 -0.37 20.39 -7.29
C VAL A 82 -1.62 19.58 -6.96
N ILE A 83 -1.71 19.16 -5.70
CA ILE A 83 -2.93 18.58 -5.14
C ILE A 83 -3.62 19.58 -4.22
N ARG A 84 -4.91 19.37 -3.95
CA ARG A 84 -5.64 20.02 -2.86
C ARG A 84 -6.21 18.97 -1.94
N VAL A 85 -5.77 18.95 -0.69
CA VAL A 85 -6.24 17.96 0.28
C VAL A 85 -7.73 18.19 0.57
N LYS A 86 -8.52 17.12 0.44
CA LYS A 86 -9.96 17.12 0.70
C LYS A 86 -10.28 16.60 2.09
N ARG A 87 -9.63 15.52 2.50
CA ARG A 87 -9.89 14.84 3.76
C ARG A 87 -8.68 14.04 4.21
N ARG A 88 -8.62 13.83 5.53
CA ARG A 88 -7.68 12.91 6.17
C ARG A 88 -8.27 11.50 6.23
N PRO A 89 -7.53 10.44 5.83
CA PRO A 89 -7.96 9.07 6.05
C PRO A 89 -7.93 8.74 7.56
N GLN A 90 -8.89 7.93 8.01
CA GLN A 90 -8.86 7.39 9.36
C GLN A 90 -7.97 6.13 9.40
N ARG A 91 -7.35 5.88 10.56
CA ARG A 91 -6.62 4.63 10.78
C ARG A 91 -7.63 3.46 10.73
N PRO A 92 -7.45 2.49 9.82
CA PRO A 92 -8.37 1.37 9.75
C PRO A 92 -8.21 0.44 10.95
N ALA A 93 -9.30 -0.19 11.37
CA ALA A 93 -9.23 -1.32 12.28
C ALA A 93 -8.71 -2.54 11.51
N ILE A 94 -7.60 -3.10 11.98
CA ILE A 94 -7.07 -4.37 11.47
C ILE A 94 -7.81 -5.48 12.19
N THR A 95 -8.57 -6.28 11.45
CA THR A 95 -9.36 -7.39 12.01
C THR A 95 -8.98 -8.73 11.41
N THR A 96 -8.26 -8.72 10.30
CA THR A 96 -7.67 -9.89 9.67
C THR A 96 -6.22 -10.08 10.10
N ARG A 97 -5.81 -11.34 10.26
CA ARG A 97 -4.43 -11.68 10.63
C ARG A 97 -3.47 -11.31 9.51
N GLU A 98 -3.90 -11.48 8.26
CA GLU A 98 -3.15 -11.13 7.06
C GLU A 98 -2.78 -9.64 7.07
N ALA A 99 -3.75 -8.76 7.29
CA ALA A 99 -3.48 -7.33 7.37
C ALA A 99 -2.58 -6.95 8.55
N ALA A 100 -2.69 -7.66 9.69
CA ALA A 100 -1.82 -7.46 10.84
C ALA A 100 -0.34 -7.78 10.52
N ASP A 101 -0.09 -8.82 9.73
CA ASP A 101 1.27 -9.20 9.33
C ASP A 101 1.86 -8.26 8.28
N PHE A 102 1.02 -7.63 7.45
CA PHE A 102 1.46 -6.66 6.44
C PHE A 102 1.71 -5.25 6.99
N ALA A 103 0.99 -4.83 8.04
CA ALA A 103 1.11 -3.48 8.58
C ALA A 103 2.55 -3.06 8.94
N PRO A 104 3.38 -3.88 9.63
CA PRO A 104 4.78 -3.54 9.93
C PRO A 104 5.65 -3.35 8.69
N VAL A 105 5.33 -4.03 7.59
CA VAL A 105 6.08 -3.90 6.32
C VAL A 105 5.83 -2.53 5.71
N PHE A 106 4.58 -2.08 5.66
CA PHE A 106 4.24 -0.73 5.23
C PHE A 106 4.84 0.33 6.15
N ASP A 107 4.82 0.09 7.47
CA ASP A 107 5.41 1.02 8.44
C ASP A 107 6.88 1.28 8.14
N ARG A 108 7.65 0.24 7.78
CA ARG A 108 9.07 0.36 7.41
C ARG A 108 9.27 0.91 6.01
N ALA A 109 8.53 0.42 5.03
CA ALA A 109 8.69 0.83 3.64
C ALA A 109 8.45 2.34 3.47
N PHE A 110 7.45 2.91 4.15
CA PHE A 110 7.16 4.33 4.06
C PHE A 110 8.14 5.24 4.81
N LEU A 111 9.01 4.74 5.69
CA LEU A 111 10.04 5.58 6.35
C LEU A 111 11.02 6.21 5.36
N TYR A 112 11.24 5.56 4.22
CA TYR A 112 12.15 6.05 3.17
C TYR A 112 11.49 7.05 2.23
N LEU A 113 10.16 7.11 2.22
CA LEU A 113 9.40 7.94 1.29
C LEU A 113 9.80 9.42 1.37
N PRO A 114 9.95 10.03 2.57
CA PRO A 114 10.28 11.45 2.63
C PRO A 114 11.64 11.77 2.00
N ARG A 115 12.67 10.98 2.34
CA ARG A 115 14.01 11.15 1.78
C ARG A 115 14.00 10.98 0.26
N ALA A 116 13.34 9.93 -0.24
CA ALA A 116 13.25 9.68 -1.68
C ALA A 116 12.57 10.83 -2.43
N LEU A 117 11.48 11.39 -1.89
CA LEU A 117 10.79 12.54 -2.47
C LEU A 117 11.65 13.82 -2.46
N GLU A 118 12.40 14.05 -1.39
CA GLU A 118 13.21 15.27 -1.26
C GLU A 118 14.51 15.22 -2.05
N THR A 119 15.25 14.11 -1.98
CA THR A 119 16.61 14.02 -2.55
C THR A 119 16.68 13.25 -3.86
N GLY A 120 15.66 12.47 -4.19
CA GLY A 120 15.71 11.51 -5.30
C GLY A 120 16.56 10.26 -5.00
N GLU A 121 17.15 10.17 -3.81
CA GLU A 121 17.95 9.01 -3.42
C GLU A 121 17.05 7.82 -3.11
N LYS A 122 17.28 6.73 -3.84
CA LYS A 122 16.60 5.46 -3.58
C LYS A 122 17.31 4.73 -2.46
N PRO A 123 16.58 4.09 -1.53
CA PRO A 123 17.20 3.19 -0.56
C PRO A 123 18.00 2.10 -1.29
N PRO A 124 19.04 1.54 -0.65
CA PRO A 124 19.82 0.44 -1.22
C PRO A 124 18.88 -0.67 -1.70
N GLN A 125 19.10 -1.20 -2.92
CA GLN A 125 18.26 -2.27 -3.47
C GLN A 125 18.19 -3.49 -2.55
N SER A 126 19.22 -3.75 -1.73
CA SER A 126 19.23 -4.80 -0.71
C SER A 126 18.17 -4.61 0.38
N GLU A 127 17.93 -3.38 0.83
CA GLU A 127 16.90 -3.07 1.84
C GLU A 127 15.50 -3.20 1.25
N VAL A 128 15.28 -2.67 0.05
CA VAL A 128 14.00 -2.79 -0.67
C VAL A 128 13.69 -4.25 -1.01
N ARG A 129 14.69 -5.02 -1.46
CA ARG A 129 14.54 -6.45 -1.75
C ARG A 129 14.34 -7.26 -0.47
N ALA A 130 15.00 -6.94 0.63
CA ALA A 130 14.78 -7.64 1.89
C ALA A 130 13.36 -7.43 2.42
N GLU A 131 12.83 -6.22 2.30
CA GLU A 131 11.46 -5.91 2.74
C GLU A 131 10.42 -6.46 1.76
N MET A 132 10.64 -6.40 0.44
CA MET A 132 9.81 -7.10 -0.55
C MET A 132 9.90 -8.62 -0.44
N ALA A 133 11.07 -9.18 -0.13
CA ALA A 133 11.26 -10.61 0.08
C ALA A 133 10.53 -11.07 1.34
N LYS A 134 10.54 -10.30 2.44
CA LYS A 134 9.66 -10.59 3.60
C LYS A 134 8.18 -10.50 3.24
N LEU A 135 7.80 -9.53 2.41
CA LEU A 135 6.43 -9.37 1.91
C LEU A 135 5.99 -10.60 1.08
N LEU A 136 6.89 -11.09 0.23
CA LEU A 136 6.68 -12.25 -0.63
C LEU A 136 6.81 -13.58 0.13
N ASP A 137 7.75 -13.75 1.06
CA ASP A 137 7.89 -14.93 1.92
C ASP A 137 6.65 -15.09 2.82
N ASN A 138 6.17 -14.00 3.42
CA ASN A 138 4.95 -14.04 4.23
C ASN A 138 3.70 -14.36 3.39
N PHE A 139 3.70 -14.00 2.10
CA PHE A 139 2.61 -14.31 1.18
C PHE A 139 2.73 -15.73 0.59
N ALA A 140 3.94 -16.18 0.24
CA ALA A 140 4.25 -17.48 -0.35
C ALA A 140 4.15 -18.61 0.68
N THR A 141 4.73 -18.45 1.87
CA THR A 141 4.58 -19.40 2.98
C THR A 141 3.10 -19.62 3.32
N ARG A 142 2.26 -18.58 3.18
CA ARG A 142 0.81 -18.68 3.39
C ARG A 142 0.09 -19.36 2.25
N LEU A 143 0.40 -19.03 1.00
CA LEU A 143 -0.20 -19.68 -0.15
C LEU A 143 0.12 -21.18 -0.17
N GLU A 144 1.35 -21.55 0.21
CA GLU A 144 1.77 -22.95 0.33
C GLU A 144 1.08 -23.67 1.48
N MET A 145 0.87 -23.03 2.64
CA MET A 145 0.11 -23.62 3.74
C MET A 145 -1.39 -23.79 3.43
N GLU A 146 -2.02 -22.82 2.75
CA GLU A 146 -3.43 -22.94 2.33
C GLU A 146 -3.61 -24.03 1.27
N VAL A 147 -2.71 -24.13 0.29
CA VAL A 147 -2.71 -25.22 -0.70
C VAL A 147 -2.45 -26.57 -0.02
N ALA A 148 -1.52 -26.64 0.93
CA ALA A 148 -1.24 -27.87 1.66
C ALA A 148 -2.44 -28.33 2.50
N VAL A 149 -3.21 -27.42 3.11
CA VAL A 149 -4.45 -27.76 3.83
C VAL A 149 -5.56 -28.21 2.87
N GLU A 150 -5.72 -27.55 1.71
CA GLU A 150 -6.69 -27.95 0.68
C GLU A 150 -6.35 -29.32 0.05
N GLU A 151 -5.06 -29.67 -0.10
CA GLU A 151 -4.62 -30.94 -0.70
C GLU A 151 -4.49 -32.11 0.31
N THR A 152 -4.30 -31.83 1.61
CA THR A 152 -4.10 -32.89 2.63
C THR A 152 -5.32 -33.19 3.49
N GLY A 153 -6.38 -32.38 3.44
CA GLY A 153 -7.67 -32.69 4.07
C GLY A 153 -7.63 -32.82 5.60
N LEU A 154 -6.84 -31.98 6.27
CA LEU A 154 -6.89 -31.76 7.72
C LEU A 154 -7.84 -30.62 8.08
#